data_AF-A0A3M1GB59-F1
#
_entry.id   AF-A0A3M1GB59-F1
#
_cell.length_a   1.000
_cell.length_b   1.000
_cell.length_c   1.000
_cell.angle_alpha   90.00
_cell.angle_beta   90.00
_cell.angle_gamma   90.00
#
_symmetry.space_group_name_H-M   'P 1'
#
loop_
_entity.id
_entity.type
_entity.pdbx_description
1 polymer ?
#
loop_
_entity_poly.entity_id
_entity_poly.type
_entity_poly.pdbx_seq_one_letter_code
_entity_poly.pdbx_strand_id
1 'polypeptide(L)' 'MLIQLDAAISASDGPALVEVMGALDRMVSDERSVLPPRLVHFLAQRSYPKARAWLAEQLANGA' A
#
# COMPACT_ATOMS: atom_id res chain seq x y z
N MET A 1 6.40 2.12 -2.61
CA MET A 1 5.74 1.38 -1.51
C MET A 1 5.01 0.12 -2.01
N LEU A 2 3.80 0.18 -2.59
CA LEU A 2 3.09 -1.04 -3.03
C LEU A 2 3.79 -1.82 -4.16
N ILE A 3 4.39 -1.10 -5.12
CA ILE A 3 5.21 -1.72 -6.19
C ILE A 3 6.44 -2.44 -5.62
N GLN A 4 7.08 -1.85 -4.61
CA GLN A 4 8.23 -2.46 -3.93
C GLN A 4 7.81 -3.69 -3.12
N LEU A 5 6.60 -3.68 -2.57
CA LEU A 5 6.04 -4.85 -1.88
C LEU A 5 5.86 -6.01 -2.87
N ASP A 6 5.33 -5.73 -4.06
CA ASP A 6 5.17 -6.75 -5.12
C ASP A 6 6.51 -7.27 -5.63
N ALA A 7 7.52 -6.41 -5.73
CA ALA A 7 8.88 -6.82 -6.05
C ALA A 7 9.47 -7.76 -4.98
N ALA A 8 9.33 -7.42 -3.69
CA ALA A 8 9.80 -8.24 -2.58
C ALA A 8 9.07 -9.60 -2.51
N ILE A 9 7.75 -9.61 -2.73
CA ILE A 9 6.95 -10.85 -2.82
C ILE A 9 7.45 -11.72 -3.98
N SER A 10 7.64 -11.13 -5.16
CA SER A 10 8.06 -11.86 -6.36
C SER A 10 9.46 -12.45 -6.21
N ALA A 11 10.36 -11.74 -5.51
CA ALA A 11 11.72 -12.19 -5.20
C ALA A 11 11.79 -13.16 -4.01
N SER A 12 10.68 -13.38 -3.29
CA SER A 12 10.68 -14.09 -1.99
C SER A 12 11.67 -13.50 -0.98
N ASP A 13 11.87 -12.18 -1.04
CA ASP A 13 12.79 -11.46 -0.17
C ASP A 13 12.09 -11.05 1.13
N GLY A 14 12.19 -11.91 2.14
CA GLY A 14 11.59 -11.71 3.47
C GLY A 14 12.04 -10.41 4.15
N PRO A 15 13.36 -10.11 4.24
CA PRO A 15 13.84 -8.84 4.77
C PRO A 15 13.25 -7.61 4.06
N ALA A 16 13.25 -7.58 2.72
CA ALA A 16 12.69 -6.46 1.96
C ALA A 16 11.17 -6.34 2.18
N LEU A 17 10.46 -7.47 2.33
CA LEU A 17 9.03 -7.47 2.62
C LEU A 17 8.75 -6.76 3.95
N VAL A 18 9.51 -7.09 5.01
CA VAL A 18 9.36 -6.47 6.34
C VAL A 18 9.65 -4.98 6.30
N GLU A 19 10.71 -4.56 5.59
CA GLU A 19 11.07 -3.16 5.45
C GLU A 19 9.96 -2.35 4.76
N VAL A 20 9.46 -2.85 3.62
CA VAL A 20 8.41 -2.18 2.86
C VAL A 20 7.09 -2.14 3.64
N MET A 21 6.74 -3.21 4.35
CA MET A 21 5.56 -3.22 5.22
C MET A 21 5.68 -2.18 6.34
N GLY A 22 6.84 -2.08 6.99
CA GLY A 22 7.07 -1.07 8.03
C GLY A 22 7.08 0.36 7.50
N ALA A 23 7.50 0.57 6.26
CA ALA A 23 7.43 1.88 5.61
C ALA A 23 6.00 2.25 5.20
N LEU A 24 5.18 1.28 4.76
CA LEU A 24 3.75 1.47 4.51
C LEU A 24 3.00 1.84 5.80
N ASP A 25 3.28 1.14 6.89
CA ASP A 25 2.65 1.42 8.19
C ASP A 25 3.00 2.84 8.69
N ARG A 26 4.25 3.28 8.52
CA ARG A 26 4.69 4.66 8.84
C ARG A 26 3.99 5.70 7.97
N MET A 27 3.98 5.51 6.65
CA MET A 27 3.28 6.41 5.72
C MET A 27 1.81 6.59 6.09
N VAL A 28 1.10 5.49 6.42
CA VAL A 28 -0.30 5.56 6.83
C VAL A 28 -0.48 6.35 8.14
N SER A 29 0.46 6.23 9.07
CA SER A 29 0.46 6.99 10.32
C SER A 29 0.68 8.48 10.07
N ASP A 30 1.71 8.82 9.29
CA ASP A 30 2.19 10.18 9.10
C ASP A 30 1.28 10.99 8.17
N GLU A 31 0.72 10.34 7.14
CA GLU A 31 -0.05 10.98 6.08
C GLU A 31 -1.55 10.73 6.18
N ARG A 32 -2.03 10.21 7.33
CA ARG A 32 -3.43 9.81 7.51
C ARG A 32 -4.44 10.89 7.14
N SER A 33 -4.12 12.16 7.39
CA SER A 33 -4.99 13.31 7.14
C SER A 33 -5.13 13.67 5.66
N VAL A 34 -4.15 13.29 4.83
CA VAL A 34 -4.12 13.60 3.40
C VAL A 34 -4.47 12.38 2.54
N LEU A 35 -4.35 11.17 3.08
CA LEU A 35 -4.71 9.95 2.39
C LEU A 35 -6.24 9.75 2.35
N PRO A 36 -6.78 9.28 1.22
CA PRO A 36 -8.19 8.92 1.12
C PRO A 36 -8.60 7.90 2.19
N PRO A 37 -9.72 8.11 2.93
CA PRO A 37 -10.10 7.25 4.06
C PRO A 37 -10.21 5.76 3.70
N ARG A 38 -10.66 5.47 2.48
CA ARG A 38 -10.79 4.09 1.97
C ARG A 38 -9.42 3.45 1.72
N LEU A 39 -8.44 4.22 1.24
CA LEU A 39 -7.07 3.74 1.08
C LEU A 39 -6.41 3.49 2.44
N VAL A 40 -6.57 4.41 3.40
CA VAL A 40 -6.10 4.24 4.78
C VAL A 40 -6.65 2.96 5.39
N HIS A 41 -7.95 2.69 5.21
CA HIS A 41 -8.59 1.48 5.72
C HIS A 41 -7.93 0.20 5.19
N PHE A 42 -7.69 0.10 3.88
CA PHE A 42 -7.05 -1.07 3.29
C PHE A 42 -5.61 -1.23 3.73
N LEU A 43 -4.84 -0.14 3.80
CA LEU A 43 -3.44 -0.20 4.21
C LEU A 43 -3.29 -0.54 5.70
N ALA A 44 -4.12 0.03 6.58
CA ALA A 44 -4.13 -0.28 8.01
C ALA A 44 -4.49 -1.74 8.31
N GLN A 45 -5.32 -2.36 7.47
CA GLN A 45 -5.65 -3.79 7.54
C GLN A 45 -4.65 -4.69 6.78
N ARG A 46 -3.57 -4.11 6.22
CA ARG A 46 -2.60 -4.81 5.35
C ARG A 46 -3.27 -5.56 4.19
N SER A 47 -4.41 -5.06 3.73
CA SER A 47 -5.13 -5.58 2.58
C SER A 47 -4.58 -4.98 1.29
N TYR A 48 -3.30 -5.27 1.01
CA TYR A 48 -2.58 -4.72 -0.14
C TYR A 48 -3.26 -4.99 -1.50
N PRO A 49 -3.86 -6.18 -1.76
CA PRO A 49 -4.63 -6.39 -2.98
C PRO A 49 -5.81 -5.42 -3.14
N LYS A 50 -6.55 -5.13 -2.07
CA LYS A 50 -7.67 -4.18 -2.10
C LYS A 50 -7.18 -2.73 -2.27
N ALA A 51 -6.09 -2.37 -1.60
CA ALA A 51 -5.46 -1.06 -1.77
C ALA A 51 -5.06 -0.82 -3.24
N ARG A 52 -4.47 -1.83 -3.89
CA ARG A 52 -4.12 -1.77 -5.33
C ARG A 52 -5.33 -1.65 -6.24
N ALA A 53 -6.33 -2.50 -6.03
CA ALA A 53 -7.56 -2.46 -6.83
C ALA A 53 -8.23 -1.08 -6.74
N TRP A 54 -8.31 -0.53 -5.54
CA TRP A 54 -8.85 0.82 -5.33
C TRP A 54 -8.03 1.90 -6.02
N LEU A 55 -6.69 1.86 -5.93
CA LEU A 55 -5.84 2.83 -6.64
C LEU A 55 -5.99 2.73 -8.16
N ALA A 56 -6.11 1.52 -8.71
CA ALA A 56 -6.36 1.32 -10.13
C ALA A 56 -7.72 1.89 -10.57
N GLU A 57 -8.77 1.70 -9.77
CA GLU A 57 -10.08 2.31 -10.00
C GLU A 57 -10.00 3.84 -10.00
N GLN A 58 -9.30 4.44 -9.03
CA GLN A 58 -9.16 5.90 -8.97
C GLN A 58 -8.40 6.47 -10.16
N LEU A 59 -7.39 5.76 -10.66
CA LEU A 59 -6.66 6.15 -11.88
C LEU A 59 -7.54 6.04 -13.13
N ALA A 60 -8.37 5.00 -13.22
CA ALA A 60 -9.30 4.81 -14.34
C ALA A 60 -10.45 5.82 -14.35
N ASN A 61 -10.91 6.26 -13.17
CA ASN A 61 -12.01 7.21 -13.01
C ASN A 61 -11.58 8.68 -13.04
N GLY A 62 -10.27 8.95 -12.99
CA GLY A 62 -9.68 10.29 -12.99
C GLY A 62 -9.15 10.76 -14.35
N ALA A 63 -9.39 9.98 -15.42
CA ALA A 63 -8.99 10.27 -16.80
C ALA A 63 -10.16 10.82 -17.65
#